data_AF-A0A661VF72-F1
#
_entry.id   AF-A0A661VF72-F1
#
_cell.length_a   1.000
_cell.length_b   1.000
_cell.length_c   1.000
_cell.angle_alpha   90.00
_cell.angle_beta   90.00
_cell.angle_gamma   90.00
#
_symmetry.space_group_name_H-M   'P 1'
#
loop_
_entity.id
_entity.type
_entity.pdbx_description
1 polymer ?
#
loop_
_entity_poly.entity_id
_entity_poly.type
_entity_poly.pdbx_seq_one_letter_code
_entity_poly.pdbx_strand_id
1 'polypeptide(L)'
;MQIIYDLEEAKSYLNRRRPRLPEASRHLKQRLRETFGQELEVEEVVERIIQAVRERGDAALREYTELLDGVRLTQLEVSPEELKAARRDVAPEVLQALELAAERIV
;
A
#
# COMPACT_ATOMS: atom_id res chain seq x y z
N MET A 1 13.21 32.46 2.75
CA MET A 1 14.27 31.81 1.94
C MET A 1 15.38 31.46 2.91
N GLN A 2 15.62 30.17 3.16
CA GLN A 2 16.66 29.72 4.11
C GLN A 2 17.79 29.10 3.29
N ILE A 3 19.03 29.54 3.50
CA ILE A 3 20.23 29.01 2.83
C ILE A 3 20.95 28.12 3.84
N ILE A 4 21.19 26.87 3.48
CA ILE A 4 21.89 25.88 4.30
C ILE A 4 23.25 25.64 3.64
N TYR A 5 24.32 25.71 4.44
CA TYR A 5 25.70 25.68 3.95
C TYR A 5 26.40 24.34 4.19
N ASP A 6 25.83 23.48 5.04
CA ASP A 6 26.39 22.18 5.37
C ASP A 6 25.65 21.05 4.65
N LEU A 7 26.40 20.04 4.19
CA LEU A 7 25.85 18.93 3.42
C LEU A 7 25.00 17.99 4.29
N GLU A 8 25.39 17.75 5.54
CA GLU A 8 24.62 16.90 6.46
C GLU A 8 23.36 17.62 6.94
N GLU A 9 23.45 18.92 7.19
CA GLU A 9 22.31 19.79 7.46
C GLU A 9 21.36 19.86 6.25
N ALA A 10 21.89 19.95 5.02
CA ALA A 10 21.11 19.93 3.79
C ALA A 10 20.42 18.57 3.57
N LYS A 11 21.11 17.45 3.79
CA LYS A 11 20.52 16.11 3.73
C LYS A 11 19.40 15.93 4.74
N SER A 12 19.63 16.37 5.98
CA SER A 12 18.62 16.34 7.05
C SER A 12 17.40 17.21 6.70
N TYR A 13 17.62 18.40 6.14
CA TYR A 13 16.56 19.30 5.71
C TYR A 13 15.76 18.76 4.51
N LEU A 14 16.42 18.13 3.54
CA LEU A 14 15.76 17.49 2.40
C LEU A 14 14.96 16.24 2.81
N ASN A 15 15.51 15.41 3.71
CA ASN A 15 14.79 14.26 4.27
C ASN A 15 13.57 14.68 5.12
N ARG A 16 13.57 15.90 5.66
CA ARG A 16 12.44 16.46 6.43
C ARG A 16 11.26 16.92 5.58
N ARG A 17 11.40 17.03 4.25
CA ARG A 17 10.23 17.24 3.37
C ARG A 17 9.45 15.93 3.21
N ARG A 18 8.99 15.37 4.33
CA ARG A 18 7.84 14.47 4.30
C ARG A 18 6.66 15.30 3.78
N PRO A 19 6.01 14.93 2.65
CA PRO A 19 4.79 15.60 2.26
C PRO A 19 3.83 15.53 3.46
N ARG A 20 3.35 16.69 3.92
CA ARG A 20 2.38 16.74 5.02
C ARG A 20 1.18 15.94 4.54
N LEU A 21 0.98 14.76 5.13
CA LEU A 21 -0.21 13.99 4.85
C LEU A 21 -1.41 14.86 5.26
N PRO A 22 -2.44 14.97 4.40
CA PRO A 22 -3.68 15.61 4.80
C PRO A 22 -4.20 14.92 6.06
N GLU A 23 -4.88 15.68 6.93
CA GLU A 23 -5.44 15.11 8.15
C GLU A 23 -6.32 13.90 7.80
N ALA A 24 -6.07 12.78 8.47
CA ALA A 24 -6.82 11.56 8.25
C ALA A 24 -8.32 11.82 8.49
N SER A 25 -9.15 11.31 7.56
CA SER A 25 -10.60 11.41 7.72
C SER A 25 -11.03 10.72 9.02
N ARG A 26 -12.14 11.20 9.62
CA ARG A 26 -12.67 10.59 10.86
C ARG A 26 -12.93 9.09 10.70
N HIS A 27 -13.41 8.67 9.53
CA HIS A 27 -13.63 7.26 9.21
C HIS A 27 -12.32 6.47 9.22
N LEU A 28 -11.24 7.02 8.67
CA LEU A 28 -9.93 6.38 8.70
C LEU A 28 -9.41 6.25 10.14
N LYS A 29 -9.49 7.32 10.95
CA LYS A 29 -9.09 7.29 12.36
C LYS A 29 -9.86 6.22 13.16
N GLN A 30 -11.17 6.14 12.94
CA GLN A 30 -12.03 5.11 13.56
C GLN A 30 -11.59 3.70 13.16
N ARG A 31 -11.40 3.46 11.85
CA ARG A 31 -10.92 2.16 11.35
C ARG A 31 -9.57 1.78 11.94
N LEU A 32 -8.61 2.70 11.98
CA LEU A 32 -7.29 2.43 12.56
C LEU A 32 -7.40 2.03 14.04
N ARG A 33 -8.28 2.71 14.79
CA ARG A 33 -8.54 2.34 16.19
C ARG A 33 -9.15 0.95 16.33
N GLU A 34 -10.10 0.60 15.46
CA GLU A 34 -10.73 -0.73 15.45
C GLU A 34 -9.74 -1.84 15.09
N THR A 35 -8.90 -1.60 14.08
CA THR A 35 -7.93 -2.58 13.58
C THR A 35 -6.73 -2.77 14.51
N PHE A 36 -6.17 -1.68 15.05
CA PHE A 36 -4.93 -1.70 15.83
C PHE A 36 -5.13 -1.55 17.34
N GLY A 37 -6.39 -1.43 17.79
CA GLY A 37 -6.78 -1.35 19.20
C GLY A 37 -6.30 -0.08 19.93
N GLN A 38 -5.75 0.89 19.21
CA GLN A 38 -5.18 2.11 19.79
C GLN A 38 -5.33 3.29 18.82
N GLU A 39 -5.34 4.51 19.35
CA GLU A 39 -5.36 5.72 18.52
C GLU A 39 -3.95 5.97 17.98
N LEU A 40 -3.78 5.74 16.67
CA LEU A 40 -2.52 5.93 15.95
C LEU A 40 -2.69 6.95 14.85
N GLU A 41 -1.65 7.73 14.63
CA GLU A 41 -1.51 8.49 13.40
C GLU A 41 -1.23 7.54 12.23
N VAL A 42 -1.69 7.92 11.03
CA VAL A 42 -1.51 7.11 9.81
C VAL A 42 -0.04 6.79 9.58
N GLU A 43 0.83 7.75 9.86
CA GLU A 43 2.28 7.62 9.69
C GLU A 43 2.87 6.54 10.60
N GLU A 44 2.41 6.45 11.85
CA GLU A 44 2.86 5.43 12.81
C GLU A 44 2.43 4.03 12.36
N VAL A 45 1.21 3.90 11.82
CA VAL A 45 0.70 2.64 11.27
C VAL A 45 1.55 2.19 10.08
N VAL A 46 1.83 3.10 9.15
CA VAL A 46 2.65 2.82 7.97
C VAL A 46 4.06 2.40 8.38
N GLU A 47 4.68 3.11 9.32
CA GLU A 47 6.01 2.78 9.83
C GLU A 47 6.06 1.39 10.48
N ARG A 48 5.05 1.05 11.29
CA ARG A 48 4.92 -0.28 11.90
C ARG A 48 4.77 -1.40 10.87
N ILE A 49 3.94 -1.20 9.84
CA ILE A 49 3.75 -2.20 8.77
C ILE A 49 5.05 -2.40 8.00
N ILE A 50 5.71 -1.31 7.58
CA ILE A 50 6.98 -1.37 6.84
C ILE A 50 8.05 -2.10 7.67
N GLN A 51 8.16 -1.77 8.96
CA GLN A 51 9.15 -2.41 9.84
C GLN A 51 8.86 -3.90 10.01
N ALA A 52 7.61 -4.28 10.25
CA ALA A 52 7.22 -5.68 10.38
C ALA A 52 7.49 -6.48 9.09
N VAL A 53 7.26 -5.90 7.91
CA VAL A 53 7.58 -6.56 6.63
C VAL A 53 9.09 -6.67 6.43
N ARG A 54 9.88 -5.66 6.80
CA ARG A 54 11.35 -5.74 6.75
C ARG A 54 11.93 -6.82 7.66
N GLU A 55 11.34 -7.00 8.85
CA GLU A 55 11.83 -7.95 9.85
C GLU A 55 11.35 -9.38 9.60
N ARG A 56 10.08 -9.55 9.19
CA ARG A 56 9.40 -10.86 9.14
C ARG A 56 8.98 -11.29 7.73
N GLY A 57 9.17 -10.44 6.73
CA GLY A 57 8.85 -10.73 5.33
C GLY A 57 7.40 -11.18 5.13
N ASP A 58 7.22 -12.26 4.38
CA ASP A 58 5.91 -12.77 4.00
C ASP A 58 5.02 -13.22 5.18
N ALA A 59 5.60 -13.49 6.35
CA ALA A 59 4.82 -13.79 7.55
C ALA A 59 3.99 -12.55 7.97
N ALA A 60 4.61 -11.36 7.93
CA ALA A 60 3.90 -10.11 8.19
C ALA A 60 2.88 -9.80 7.08
N LEU A 61 3.20 -10.10 5.82
CA LEU A 61 2.24 -9.91 4.72
C LEU A 61 0.96 -10.72 4.94
N ARG A 62 1.07 -12.00 5.32
CA ARG A 62 -0.09 -12.84 5.60
C ARG A 62 -0.90 -12.35 6.79
N GLU A 63 -0.22 -11.94 7.86
CA GLU A 63 -0.87 -11.38 9.06
C GLU A 63 -1.66 -10.11 8.73
N TYR A 64 -1.06 -9.16 8.00
CA TYR A 64 -1.75 -7.93 7.62
C TYR A 64 -2.83 -8.15 6.58
N THR A 65 -2.69 -9.12 5.68
CA THR A 65 -3.76 -9.50 4.75
C THR A 65 -4.98 -10.03 5.54
N GLU A 66 -4.76 -10.90 6.51
CA GLU A 66 -5.85 -11.42 7.35
C GLU A 66 -6.49 -10.31 8.20
N LEU A 67 -5.67 -9.41 8.76
CA LEU A 67 -6.14 -8.31 9.60
C LEU A 67 -6.91 -7.22 8.83
N LEU A 68 -6.45 -6.86 7.63
CA LEU A 68 -6.96 -5.70 6.87
C LEU A 68 -8.00 -6.10 5.83
N ASP A 69 -7.79 -7.23 5.16
CA ASP A 69 -8.66 -7.72 4.07
C ASP A 69 -9.58 -8.84 4.54
N GLY A 70 -9.36 -9.39 5.74
CA GLY A 70 -10.20 -10.43 6.34
C GLY A 70 -10.03 -11.81 5.72
N VAL A 71 -8.96 -12.02 4.92
CA VAL A 71 -8.72 -13.28 4.21
C VAL A 71 -7.37 -13.88 4.59
N ARG A 72 -7.35 -15.19 4.86
CA ARG A 72 -6.12 -15.92 5.15
C ARG A 72 -5.58 -16.56 3.87
N LEU A 73 -4.47 -16.03 3.37
CA LEU A 73 -3.83 -16.54 2.15
C LEU A 73 -2.78 -17.61 2.44
N THR A 74 -2.79 -18.67 1.64
CA THR A 74 -1.73 -19.69 1.60
C THR A 74 -0.63 -19.32 0.61
N GLN A 75 -1.02 -18.75 -0.53
CA GLN A 75 -0.14 -18.27 -1.60
C GLN A 75 -0.31 -16.76 -1.77
N LEU A 76 0.81 -16.06 -1.95
CA LEU A 76 0.80 -14.61 -2.21
C LEU A 76 0.74 -14.31 -3.70
N GLU A 77 1.33 -15.18 -4.53
CA GLU A 77 1.32 -15.04 -5.98
C GLU A 77 0.06 -15.69 -6.56
N VAL A 78 -0.60 -14.98 -7.48
CA VAL A 78 -1.72 -15.52 -8.25
C VAL A 78 -1.15 -16.43 -9.34
N SER A 79 -1.68 -17.64 -9.46
CA SER A 79 -1.16 -18.62 -10.41
C SER A 79 -1.46 -18.23 -11.87
N PRO A 80 -0.61 -18.66 -12.84
CA PRO A 80 -0.90 -18.49 -14.26
C PRO A 80 -2.24 -19.08 -14.69
N GLU A 81 -2.67 -20.16 -14.03
CA GLU A 81 -3.93 -20.85 -14.28
C GLU A 81 -5.13 -20.00 -13.85
N GLU A 82 -5.07 -19.39 -12.67
CA GLU A 82 -6.11 -18.45 -12.18
C GLU A 82 -6.22 -17.23 -13.10
N LEU A 83 -5.09 -16.68 -13.56
CA LEU A 83 -5.09 -15.58 -14.52
C LEU A 83 -5.77 -15.96 -15.85
N LYS A 84 -5.48 -17.15 -16.39
CA LYS A 84 -6.13 -17.66 -17.62
C LYS A 84 -7.61 -17.93 -17.41
N ALA A 85 -8.01 -18.43 -16.24
CA ALA A 85 -9.42 -18.64 -15.89
C ALA A 85 -10.15 -17.30 -15.83
N ALA A 86 -9.63 -16.35 -15.06
CA ALA A 86 -10.22 -15.01 -14.93
C ALA A 86 -10.37 -14.32 -16.29
N ARG A 87 -9.36 -14.41 -17.18
CA ARG A 87 -9.47 -13.83 -18.54
C ARG A 87 -10.60 -14.45 -19.37
N ARG A 88 -10.86 -15.75 -19.22
CA ARG A 88 -11.96 -16.45 -19.94
C ARG A 88 -13.34 -16.06 -19.42
N ASP A 89 -13.44 -15.67 -18.15
CA ASP A 89 -14.70 -15.31 -17.51
C ASP A 89 -15.12 -13.85 -17.79
N VAL A 90 -14.23 -13.02 -18.35
CA VAL A 90 -14.53 -11.64 -18.74
C VAL A 90 -15.33 -11.61 -20.05
N ALA A 91 -16.39 -10.81 -20.09
CA ALA A 91 -17.20 -10.60 -21.29
C ALA A 91 -16.34 -10.09 -22.48
N PRO A 92 -16.51 -10.62 -23.70
CA PRO A 92 -15.67 -10.28 -24.85
C PRO A 92 -15.58 -8.78 -25.12
N GLU A 93 -16.66 -8.03 -24.94
CA GLU A 93 -16.72 -6.59 -25.18
C GLU A 93 -15.85 -5.81 -24.18
N VAL A 94 -15.81 -6.26 -22.92
CA VAL A 94 -14.96 -5.67 -21.88
C VAL A 94 -13.50 -5.97 -22.18
N LEU A 95 -13.18 -7.21 -22.58
CA LEU A 95 -11.82 -7.59 -22.92
C LEU A 95 -11.28 -6.76 -24.10
N GLN A 96 -12.07 -6.60 -25.17
CA GLN A 96 -11.71 -5.76 -26.32
C GLN A 96 -11.51 -4.29 -25.92
N ALA A 97 -12.36 -3.74 -25.04
CA ALA A 97 -12.21 -2.37 -24.55
C ALA A 97 -10.91 -2.18 -23.74
N LEU A 98 -10.55 -3.16 -22.91
CA LEU A 98 -9.29 -3.14 -22.15
C LEU A 98 -8.08 -3.29 -23.06
N GLU A 99 -8.13 -4.14 -24.08
CA GLU A 99 -7.06 -4.31 -25.08
C GLU A 99 -6.83 -3.01 -25.85
N LEU A 100 -7.90 -2.35 -26.34
CA LEU A 100 -7.81 -1.04 -26.99
C LEU A 100 -7.25 0.05 -26.06
N ALA A 101 -7.62 0.04 -24.77
CA ALA A 101 -7.09 0.98 -23.79
C ALA A 101 -5.59 0.75 -23.56
N ALA A 102 -5.18 -0.52 -23.43
CA ALA A 102 -3.78 -0.90 -23.24
C ALA A 102 -2.90 -0.45 -24.41
N GLU A 103 -3.38 -0.55 -25.66
CA GLU A 103 -2.66 -0.06 -26.85
C GLU A 103 -2.41 1.46 -26.84
N ARG A 104 -3.19 2.24 -26.08
CA ARG A 104 -3.15 3.70 -26.07
C ARG A 104 -2.40 4.31 -24.88
N ILE A 105 -2.03 3.49 -23.90
CA ILE A 105 -1.24 3.93 -22.73
C ILE A 105 0.25 3.93 -23.13
N VAL A 106 0.90 5.08 -22.99
CA VAL A 106 2.33 5.34 -23.33
C VAL A 106 3.21 5.35 -22.09
#